data_AF-A0A436ZRF4-F1
#
_entry.id   AF-A0A436ZRF4-F1
#
_cell.length_a   1.000
_cell.length_b   1.000
_cell.length_c   1.000
_cell.angle_alpha   90.00
_cell.angle_beta   90.00
_cell.angle_gamma   90.00
#
_symmetry.space_group_name_H-M   'P 1'
#
loop_
_entity.id
_entity.type
_entity.pdbx_description
1 polymer ?
#
loop_
_entity_poly.entity_id
_entity_poly.type
_entity_poly.pdbx_seq_one_letter_code
_entity_poly.pdbx_strand_id
1 'polypeptide(L)'
;MDITGDFTILSSKLSQLEIQKLSSIGADLFFELSDSPLNDINLNLSRVAIDGDFVFIRRPKIQRISLSVSPNAATGNRFLAIDSLYSLSVLEINGVEFTTINITTTSISSIPDTWSSAANQIQLYSLGLLGNLSVPSNTVKLSVTLAGIGSPGVVFPDLTTIGGDFTLIQTDMVEISFPKLRSVPGGFTVSINDKLRSFLLKR
;
A
#
# COMPACT_ATOMS: atom_id res chain seq x y z
N MET A 1 -7.17 20.82 -15.58
CA MET A 1 -8.58 20.54 -15.25
C MET A 1 -8.54 20.09 -13.82
N ASP A 2 -9.29 20.78 -12.98
CA ASP A 2 -9.31 20.54 -11.55
C ASP A 2 -10.67 19.97 -11.17
N ILE A 3 -10.65 18.86 -10.44
CA ILE A 3 -11.83 18.32 -9.78
C ILE A 3 -11.74 18.79 -8.34
N THR A 4 -12.66 19.63 -7.89
CA THR A 4 -12.61 20.24 -6.55
C THR A 4 -13.13 19.32 -5.44
N GLY A 5 -13.83 18.25 -5.81
CA GLY A 5 -14.33 17.23 -4.88
C GLY A 5 -13.77 15.87 -5.23
N ASP A 6 -14.58 14.83 -5.02
CA ASP A 6 -14.19 13.45 -5.28
C ASP A 6 -14.05 13.20 -6.77
N PHE A 7 -13.07 12.39 -7.12
CA PHE A 7 -12.97 11.77 -8.43
C PHE A 7 -13.30 10.29 -8.31
N THR A 8 -14.57 9.97 -8.61
CA THR A 8 -15.13 8.63 -8.47
C THR A 8 -15.43 8.02 -9.84
N ILE A 9 -14.95 6.81 -10.07
CA ILE A 9 -15.29 5.98 -11.23
C ILE A 9 -15.92 4.67 -10.75
N LEU A 10 -17.20 4.49 -11.08
CA LEU A 10 -17.95 3.25 -10.91
C LEU A 10 -18.30 2.71 -12.30
N SER A 11 -17.63 1.64 -12.75
CA SER A 11 -17.89 1.14 -14.10
C SER A 11 -17.56 -0.33 -14.30
N SER A 12 -18.48 -1.06 -14.91
CA SER A 12 -18.27 -2.47 -15.29
C SER A 12 -17.82 -2.70 -16.72
N LYS A 13 -17.69 -1.62 -17.52
CA LYS A 13 -17.36 -1.74 -18.95
C LYS A 13 -16.31 -0.75 -19.42
N LEU A 14 -15.76 0.07 -18.52
CA LEU A 14 -14.70 1.01 -18.86
C LEU A 14 -13.52 0.26 -19.45
N SER A 15 -13.20 0.49 -20.72
CA SER A 15 -12.09 -0.16 -21.43
C SER A 15 -10.86 0.71 -21.54
N GLN A 16 -11.05 2.02 -21.42
CA GLN A 16 -10.03 3.04 -21.61
C GLN A 16 -10.32 4.18 -20.65
N LEU A 17 -9.27 4.71 -20.02
CA LEU A 17 -9.33 5.90 -19.20
C LEU A 17 -8.18 6.82 -19.61
N GLU A 18 -8.52 7.94 -20.22
CA GLU A 18 -7.55 8.97 -20.57
C GLU A 18 -8.06 10.32 -20.08
N ILE A 19 -7.30 10.95 -19.18
CA ILE A 19 -7.65 12.27 -18.64
C ILE A 19 -6.43 13.19 -18.77
N GLN A 20 -6.12 13.56 -20.01
CA GLN A 20 -4.87 14.26 -20.36
C GLN A 20 -4.64 15.59 -19.62
N LYS A 21 -5.69 16.21 -19.08
CA LYS A 21 -5.62 17.51 -18.41
C LYS A 21 -5.95 17.45 -16.92
N LEU A 22 -6.16 16.28 -16.33
CA LEU A 22 -6.44 16.23 -14.88
C LEU A 22 -5.20 16.67 -14.12
N SER A 23 -5.29 17.82 -13.45
CA SER A 23 -4.19 18.43 -12.71
C SER A 23 -4.39 18.27 -11.22
N SER A 24 -5.64 18.33 -10.73
CA SER A 24 -5.90 18.18 -9.31
C SER A 24 -7.20 17.49 -8.95
N ILE A 25 -7.17 16.81 -7.80
CA ILE A 25 -8.32 16.23 -7.12
C ILE A 25 -8.40 16.87 -5.73
N GLY A 26 -9.56 17.42 -5.39
CA GLY A 26 -9.80 18.21 -4.18
C GLY A 26 -10.30 17.39 -2.99
N ALA A 27 -10.68 16.14 -3.20
CA ALA A 27 -11.03 15.18 -2.15
C ALA A 27 -10.56 13.76 -2.55
N ASP A 28 -11.45 12.76 -2.54
CA ASP A 28 -11.06 11.35 -2.65
C ASP A 28 -10.87 10.89 -4.10
N LEU A 29 -9.98 9.91 -4.29
CA LEU A 29 -9.84 9.15 -5.53
C LEU A 29 -10.39 7.74 -5.33
N PHE A 30 -11.50 7.44 -6.01
CA PHE A 30 -12.20 6.17 -5.83
C PHE A 30 -12.44 5.45 -7.17
N PHE A 31 -12.03 4.20 -7.24
CA PHE A 31 -12.25 3.31 -8.37
C PHE A 31 -12.91 2.01 -7.91
N GLU A 32 -14.14 1.77 -8.37
CA GLU A 32 -14.78 0.46 -8.33
C GLU A 32 -15.11 0.02 -9.76
N LEU A 33 -14.41 -1.00 -10.23
CA LEU A 33 -14.37 -1.32 -11.65
C LEU A 33 -14.94 -2.72 -12.00
N SER A 34 -15.87 -3.26 -11.21
CA SER A 34 -16.46 -4.61 -11.35
C SER A 34 -16.63 -5.11 -12.80
N ASP A 35 -15.81 -6.04 -13.29
CA ASP A 35 -15.88 -6.64 -14.65
C ASP A 35 -15.53 -5.77 -15.88
N SER A 36 -14.96 -4.57 -15.71
CA SER A 36 -14.44 -3.76 -16.83
C SER A 36 -13.40 -4.51 -17.74
N PRO A 37 -12.95 -3.96 -18.88
CA PRO A 37 -11.74 -4.47 -19.55
C PRO A 37 -10.51 -3.57 -19.38
N LEU A 38 -10.60 -2.53 -18.55
CA LEU A 38 -9.46 -1.66 -18.21
C LEU A 38 -8.37 -2.47 -17.50
N ASN A 39 -7.14 -2.37 -18.01
CA ASN A 39 -5.96 -3.03 -17.47
C ASN A 39 -5.08 -2.05 -16.67
N ASP A 40 -5.04 -0.79 -17.07
CA ASP A 40 -4.10 0.18 -16.54
C ASP A 40 -4.84 1.43 -16.05
N ILE A 41 -4.42 1.94 -14.89
CA ILE A 41 -4.76 3.27 -14.39
C ILE A 41 -3.46 4.07 -14.35
N ASN A 42 -3.44 5.20 -15.06
CA ASN A 42 -2.32 6.14 -15.06
C ASN A 42 -2.83 7.55 -14.80
N LEU A 43 -2.41 8.14 -13.68
CA LEU A 43 -2.78 9.49 -13.28
C LEU A 43 -1.51 10.29 -12.93
N ASN A 44 -1.34 11.43 -13.59
CA ASN A 44 -0.28 12.39 -13.30
C ASN A 44 -0.92 13.68 -12.80
N LEU A 45 -0.78 13.98 -11.52
CA LEU A 45 -1.42 15.09 -10.84
C LEU A 45 -0.38 16.10 -10.39
N SER A 46 -0.74 17.38 -10.37
CA SER A 46 0.05 18.43 -9.73
C SER A 46 -0.38 18.71 -8.30
N ARG A 47 -1.58 18.23 -7.90
CA ARG A 47 -2.09 18.39 -6.54
C ARG A 47 -3.13 17.32 -6.20
N VAL A 48 -3.10 16.86 -4.96
CA VAL A 48 -4.15 16.04 -4.34
C VAL A 48 -4.54 16.68 -3.00
N ALA A 49 -5.73 16.35 -2.49
CA ALA A 49 -6.18 16.82 -1.19
C ALA A 49 -5.22 16.38 -0.06
N ILE A 50 -5.17 17.15 1.03
CA ILE A 50 -4.34 16.83 2.20
C ILE A 50 -4.80 15.51 2.82
N ASP A 51 -6.10 15.33 2.97
CA ASP A 51 -6.71 14.15 3.59
C ASP A 51 -7.59 13.37 2.60
N GLY A 52 -7.21 13.39 1.31
CA GLY A 52 -7.92 12.63 0.28
C GLY A 52 -7.46 11.18 0.26
N ASP A 53 -8.43 10.27 0.24
CA ASP A 53 -8.20 8.83 0.26
C ASP A 53 -8.09 8.25 -1.16
N PHE A 54 -7.36 7.15 -1.27
CA PHE A 54 -7.05 6.48 -2.52
C PHE A 54 -7.55 5.04 -2.44
N VAL A 55 -8.62 4.75 -3.16
CA VAL A 55 -9.34 3.47 -3.04
C VAL A 55 -9.51 2.83 -4.41
N PHE A 56 -8.99 1.62 -4.56
CA PHE A 56 -9.11 0.80 -5.78
C PHE A 56 -9.65 -0.57 -5.42
N ILE A 57 -10.87 -0.88 -5.86
CA ILE A 57 -11.56 -2.12 -5.45
C ILE A 57 -12.19 -2.89 -6.61
N ARG A 58 -12.40 -4.20 -6.35
CA ARG A 58 -13.24 -5.12 -7.13
C ARG A 58 -12.79 -5.32 -8.57
N ARG A 59 -11.55 -5.77 -8.79
CA ARG A 59 -11.07 -6.04 -10.15
C ARG A 59 -9.99 -7.10 -10.31
N PRO A 60 -10.32 -8.30 -10.84
CA PRO A 60 -9.30 -9.30 -11.08
C PRO A 60 -8.33 -8.92 -12.20
N LYS A 61 -8.60 -7.94 -13.07
CA LYS A 61 -7.83 -7.74 -14.33
C LYS A 61 -6.92 -6.52 -14.38
N ILE A 62 -7.03 -5.56 -13.46
CA ILE A 62 -6.11 -4.41 -13.45
C ILE A 62 -4.70 -4.96 -13.22
N GLN A 63 -3.77 -4.60 -14.08
CA GLN A 63 -2.38 -5.04 -14.04
C GLN A 63 -1.45 -3.95 -13.54
N ARG A 64 -1.74 -2.67 -13.84
CA ARG A 64 -0.95 -1.54 -13.39
C ARG A 64 -1.82 -0.43 -12.80
N ILE A 65 -1.38 0.07 -11.64
CA ILE A 65 -1.79 1.37 -11.11
C ILE A 65 -0.53 2.21 -11.01
N SER A 66 -0.50 3.32 -11.73
CA SER A 66 0.56 4.32 -11.67
C SER A 66 -0.06 5.68 -11.34
N LEU A 67 0.34 6.26 -10.22
CA LEU A 67 -0.09 7.55 -9.73
C LEU A 67 1.15 8.36 -9.38
N SER A 68 1.32 9.52 -10.01
CA SER A 68 2.42 10.43 -9.69
C SER A 68 1.87 11.79 -9.34
N VAL A 69 2.30 12.34 -8.20
CA VAL A 69 1.98 13.71 -7.79
C VAL A 69 3.26 14.54 -7.75
N SER A 70 3.32 15.61 -8.55
CA SER A 70 4.50 16.48 -8.64
C SER A 70 4.14 17.97 -8.64
N PRO A 71 4.65 18.78 -7.70
CA PRO A 71 5.56 18.40 -6.60
C PRO A 71 4.89 17.46 -5.59
N ASN A 72 5.70 16.85 -4.68
CA ASN A 72 5.18 15.97 -3.63
C ASN A 72 4.02 16.64 -2.89
N ALA A 73 2.95 15.88 -2.66
CA ALA A 73 1.79 16.34 -1.92
C ALA A 73 2.18 16.70 -0.48
N ALA A 74 1.51 17.69 0.09
CA ALA A 74 1.66 18.00 1.51
C ALA A 74 1.34 16.77 2.37
N THR A 75 2.07 16.56 3.45
CA THR A 75 1.76 15.48 4.41
C THR A 75 0.35 15.69 4.96
N GLY A 76 -0.41 14.59 5.02
CA GLY A 76 -1.77 14.59 5.54
C GLY A 76 -2.19 13.17 5.92
N ASN A 77 -3.41 13.02 6.42
CA ASN A 77 -3.92 11.75 6.91
C ASN A 77 -4.63 10.98 5.79
N ARG A 78 -3.83 10.43 4.86
CA ARG A 78 -4.37 9.70 3.70
C ARG A 78 -4.39 8.20 3.91
N PHE A 79 -5.44 7.59 3.41
CA PHE A 79 -5.60 6.14 3.30
C PHE A 79 -5.35 5.65 1.87
N LEU A 80 -4.63 4.53 1.76
CA LEU A 80 -4.55 3.73 0.54
C LEU A 80 -5.25 2.40 0.78
N ALA A 81 -6.33 2.14 0.04
CA ALA A 81 -6.98 0.83 -0.04
C ALA A 81 -6.83 0.24 -1.44
N ILE A 82 -6.31 -0.98 -1.49
CA ILE A 82 -6.33 -1.83 -2.68
C ILE A 82 -6.97 -3.15 -2.27
N ASP A 83 -8.14 -3.46 -2.82
CA ASP A 83 -8.88 -4.68 -2.46
C ASP A 83 -9.32 -5.45 -3.70
N SER A 84 -9.10 -6.77 -3.67
CA SER A 84 -9.60 -7.71 -4.66
C SER A 84 -9.08 -7.40 -6.07
N LEU A 85 -7.81 -6.96 -6.16
CA LEU A 85 -7.10 -6.67 -7.40
C LEU A 85 -6.13 -7.78 -7.83
N TYR A 86 -6.65 -8.98 -8.14
CA TYR A 86 -5.85 -10.21 -8.22
C TYR A 86 -4.78 -10.28 -9.34
N SER A 87 -4.92 -9.51 -10.43
CA SER A 87 -3.88 -9.44 -11.48
C SER A 87 -2.97 -8.22 -11.36
N LEU A 88 -3.12 -7.39 -10.31
CA LEU A 88 -2.30 -6.21 -10.16
C LEU A 88 -0.86 -6.63 -9.99
N SER A 89 0.00 -6.33 -10.96
CA SER A 89 1.42 -6.66 -10.95
C SER A 89 2.28 -5.44 -10.66
N VAL A 90 1.84 -4.25 -11.06
CA VAL A 90 2.59 -3.00 -10.88
C VAL A 90 1.75 -2.03 -10.06
N LEU A 91 2.31 -1.62 -8.91
CA LEU A 91 1.79 -0.52 -8.10
C LEU A 91 2.91 0.51 -7.93
N GLU A 92 2.70 1.67 -8.54
CA GLU A 92 3.62 2.81 -8.50
C GLU A 92 2.84 4.01 -7.98
N ILE A 93 3.08 4.43 -6.75
CA ILE A 93 2.50 5.64 -6.20
C ILE A 93 3.63 6.54 -5.70
N ASN A 94 3.83 7.65 -6.39
CA ASN A 94 4.96 8.55 -6.18
C ASN A 94 4.46 9.93 -5.72
N GLY A 95 5.21 10.55 -4.80
CA GLY A 95 4.94 11.91 -4.34
C GLY A 95 3.73 12.04 -3.40
N VAL A 96 3.23 10.91 -2.86
CA VAL A 96 2.14 10.89 -1.87
C VAL A 96 2.55 10.02 -0.69
N GLU A 97 2.45 10.56 0.51
CA GLU A 97 2.60 9.80 1.75
C GLU A 97 1.23 9.34 2.25
N PHE A 98 1.16 8.07 2.69
CA PHE A 98 -0.02 7.48 3.31
C PHE A 98 0.23 7.17 4.77
N THR A 99 -0.72 7.56 5.62
CA THR A 99 -0.70 7.21 7.04
C THR A 99 -1.29 5.82 7.26
N THR A 100 -2.25 5.40 6.44
CA THR A 100 -2.81 4.04 6.50
C THR A 100 -2.70 3.37 5.15
N ILE A 101 -2.14 2.16 5.13
CA ILE A 101 -2.01 1.35 3.91
C ILE A 101 -2.68 0.00 4.16
N ASN A 102 -3.69 -0.32 3.35
CA ASN A 102 -4.36 -1.60 3.32
C ASN A 102 -4.34 -2.17 1.90
N ILE A 103 -3.54 -3.20 1.68
CA ILE A 103 -3.39 -3.83 0.37
C ILE A 103 -3.74 -5.31 0.51
N THR A 104 -4.79 -5.72 -0.19
CA THR A 104 -5.26 -7.10 -0.31
C THR A 104 -5.32 -7.49 -1.79
N THR A 105 -4.27 -8.13 -2.27
CA THR A 105 -4.11 -8.57 -3.68
C THR A 105 -3.25 -9.82 -3.73
N THR A 106 -3.42 -10.67 -4.75
CA THR A 106 -2.71 -11.95 -4.87
C THR A 106 -1.32 -11.86 -5.50
N SER A 107 -0.98 -10.81 -6.27
CA SER A 107 0.19 -10.88 -7.16
C SER A 107 0.87 -9.54 -7.51
N ILE A 108 1.19 -8.66 -6.55
CA ILE A 108 2.00 -7.47 -6.86
C ILE A 108 3.50 -7.77 -6.89
N SER A 109 4.22 -7.11 -7.81
CA SER A 109 5.70 -7.14 -7.90
C SER A 109 6.37 -5.95 -7.24
N SER A 110 5.61 -4.89 -6.96
CA SER A 110 6.06 -3.67 -6.30
C SER A 110 5.00 -3.14 -5.33
N ILE A 111 5.46 -2.43 -4.31
CA ILE A 111 4.66 -1.64 -3.37
C ILE A 111 5.03 -0.15 -3.55
N PRO A 112 4.27 0.80 -2.97
CA PRO A 112 4.67 2.21 -3.00
C PRO A 112 6.11 2.40 -2.52
N ASP A 113 6.85 3.31 -3.14
CA ASP A 113 8.25 3.61 -2.77
C ASP A 113 8.34 4.61 -1.62
N THR A 114 7.26 5.38 -1.43
CA THR A 114 7.15 6.44 -0.45
C THR A 114 6.19 6.02 0.66
N TRP A 115 6.70 5.97 1.88
CA TRP A 115 5.94 5.60 3.08
C TRP A 115 5.95 6.76 4.05
N SER A 116 4.85 6.96 4.79
CA SER A 116 4.87 7.93 5.87
C SER A 116 5.87 7.49 6.94
N SER A 117 6.71 8.45 7.37
CA SER A 117 7.62 8.25 8.51
C SER A 117 6.87 7.93 9.81
N ALA A 118 5.60 8.33 9.91
CA ALA A 118 4.71 8.10 11.05
C ALA A 118 3.37 7.51 10.58
N ALA A 119 3.41 6.29 10.05
CA ALA A 119 2.21 5.59 9.65
C ALA A 119 1.29 5.35 10.86
N ASN A 120 -0.02 5.44 10.66
CA ASN A 120 -1.01 4.96 11.59
C ASN A 120 -1.07 3.43 11.54
N GLN A 121 -1.18 2.84 10.35
CA GLN A 121 -1.39 1.40 10.22
C GLN A 121 -0.88 0.86 8.87
N ILE A 122 -0.33 -0.35 8.90
CA ILE A 122 0.16 -1.06 7.70
C ILE A 122 -0.46 -2.45 7.70
N GLN A 123 -1.20 -2.76 6.65
CA GLN A 123 -1.88 -4.03 6.46
C GLN A 123 -1.64 -4.54 5.04
N LEU A 124 -0.90 -5.65 4.95
CA LEU A 124 -0.52 -6.28 3.69
C LEU A 124 -1.01 -7.73 3.72
N TYR A 125 -1.91 -8.06 2.79
CA TYR A 125 -2.57 -9.36 2.70
C TYR A 125 -2.37 -9.98 1.32
N SER A 126 -2.07 -11.28 1.31
CA SER A 126 -2.05 -12.15 0.13
C SER A 126 -1.06 -11.75 -0.96
N LEU A 127 -0.11 -10.85 -0.69
CA LEU A 127 0.83 -10.39 -1.69
C LEU A 127 1.67 -11.58 -2.15
N GLY A 128 1.66 -11.90 -3.44
CA GLY A 128 2.41 -13.01 -4.01
C GLY A 128 3.93 -12.89 -3.85
N LEU A 129 4.69 -13.49 -4.78
CA LEU A 129 6.15 -13.42 -4.75
C LEU A 129 6.64 -11.98 -5.02
N LEU A 130 6.84 -11.24 -3.94
CA LEU A 130 7.57 -9.97 -3.95
C LEU A 130 9.07 -10.24 -3.89
N GLY A 131 9.87 -9.27 -4.37
CA GLY A 131 11.27 -9.19 -3.96
C GLY A 131 11.40 -8.93 -2.45
N ASN A 132 12.61 -8.58 -2.00
CA ASN A 132 12.79 -8.12 -0.62
C ASN A 132 11.95 -6.87 -0.38
N LEU A 133 11.09 -6.90 0.63
CA LEU A 133 10.24 -5.78 0.99
C LEU A 133 10.98 -4.90 2.00
N SER A 134 11.07 -3.60 1.73
CA SER A 134 11.58 -2.62 2.68
C SER A 134 10.47 -1.64 3.05
N VAL A 135 10.20 -1.47 4.34
CA VAL A 135 9.18 -0.55 4.86
C VAL A 135 9.87 0.54 5.68
N PRO A 136 10.18 1.73 5.10
CA PRO A 136 10.99 2.77 5.71
C PRO A 136 10.19 3.68 6.68
N SER A 137 9.23 3.12 7.43
CA SER A 137 8.50 3.87 8.45
C SER A 137 9.24 3.86 9.78
N ASN A 138 9.36 5.00 10.44
CA ASN A 138 10.06 5.12 11.72
C ASN A 138 9.17 4.68 12.88
N THR A 139 7.87 4.96 12.79
CA THR A 139 6.86 4.66 13.80
C THR A 139 5.56 4.25 13.15
N VAL A 140 4.95 3.18 13.65
CA VAL A 140 3.58 2.79 13.30
C VAL A 140 2.71 2.97 14.53
N LYS A 141 1.71 3.85 14.50
CA LYS A 141 0.95 4.22 15.71
C LYS A 141 0.03 3.11 16.22
N LEU A 142 -0.63 2.38 15.32
CA LEU A 142 -1.66 1.39 15.63
C LEU A 142 -1.12 -0.03 15.44
N SER A 143 -0.98 -0.50 14.21
CA SER A 143 -0.60 -1.89 13.99
C SER A 143 0.12 -2.13 12.67
N VAL A 144 0.89 -3.22 12.65
CA VAL A 144 1.46 -3.80 11.45
C VAL A 144 0.92 -5.22 11.31
N THR A 145 0.30 -5.53 10.18
CA THR A 145 -0.18 -6.87 9.85
C THR A 145 0.36 -7.29 8.49
N LEU A 146 1.11 -8.38 8.48
CA LEU A 146 1.60 -9.05 7.28
C LEU A 146 0.99 -10.45 7.23
N ALA A 147 0.20 -10.74 6.21
CA ALA A 147 -0.43 -12.05 6.10
C ALA A 147 -0.49 -12.57 4.65
N GLY A 148 -0.27 -13.86 4.44
CA GLY A 148 -0.33 -14.42 3.08
C GLY A 148 0.76 -13.91 2.15
N ILE A 149 1.89 -13.44 2.68
CA ILE A 149 2.95 -12.78 1.90
C ILE A 149 3.94 -13.80 1.33
N GLY A 150 4.20 -13.76 0.02
CA GLY A 150 5.14 -14.60 -0.71
C GLY A 150 6.57 -14.07 -0.83
N SER A 151 6.92 -12.97 -0.16
CA SER A 151 8.27 -12.36 -0.21
C SER A 151 9.32 -13.23 0.49
N PRO A 152 10.56 -13.40 -0.04
CA PRO A 152 11.62 -14.13 0.63
C PRO A 152 12.08 -13.45 1.93
N GLY A 153 11.96 -12.11 2.02
CA GLY A 153 12.26 -11.41 3.26
C GLY A 153 11.72 -10.00 3.35
N VAL A 154 11.41 -9.57 4.57
CA VAL A 154 10.90 -8.23 4.88
C VAL A 154 11.82 -7.55 5.87
N VAL A 155 12.23 -6.31 5.57
CA VAL A 155 13.04 -5.47 6.43
C VAL A 155 12.29 -4.18 6.79
N PHE A 156 12.34 -3.84 8.07
CA PHE A 156 11.85 -2.58 8.61
C PHE A 156 13.07 -1.75 9.07
N PRO A 157 13.81 -1.11 8.15
CA PRO A 157 15.15 -0.58 8.42
C PRO A 157 15.17 0.53 9.47
N ASP A 158 14.10 1.32 9.53
CA ASP A 158 14.02 2.51 10.37
C ASP A 158 12.99 2.39 11.50
N LEU A 159 12.22 1.30 11.53
CA LEU A 159 11.12 1.14 12.48
C LEU A 159 11.65 1.00 13.91
N THR A 160 11.29 1.97 14.74
CA THR A 160 11.68 2.02 16.15
C THR A 160 10.55 1.61 17.08
N THR A 161 9.30 1.89 16.72
CA THR A 161 8.14 1.68 17.59
C THR A 161 6.93 1.26 16.76
N ILE A 162 6.22 0.24 17.24
CA ILE A 162 4.85 -0.07 16.84
C ILE A 162 4.00 0.22 18.06
N GLY A 163 3.01 1.10 17.98
CA GLY A 163 2.23 1.56 19.14
C GLY A 163 1.16 0.58 19.61
N GLY A 164 0.76 -0.37 18.77
CA GLY A 164 -0.10 -1.50 19.14
C GLY A 164 0.51 -2.81 18.71
N ASP A 165 -0.20 -3.59 17.90
CA ASP A 165 0.17 -4.99 17.60
C ASP A 165 1.04 -5.11 16.34
N PHE A 166 2.00 -6.03 16.42
CA PHE A 166 2.64 -6.63 15.26
C PHE A 166 2.09 -8.03 15.04
N THR A 167 1.65 -8.34 13.81
CA THR A 167 1.17 -9.67 13.42
C THR A 167 1.81 -10.12 12.11
N LEU A 168 2.44 -11.30 12.12
CA LEU A 168 2.96 -12.00 10.95
C LEU A 168 2.32 -13.40 10.89
N ILE A 169 1.49 -13.66 9.88
CA ILE A 169 0.72 -14.91 9.80
C ILE A 169 0.63 -15.49 8.39
N GLN A 170 0.72 -16.81 8.23
CA GLN A 170 0.49 -17.47 6.94
C GLN A 170 1.39 -16.93 5.81
N THR A 171 2.66 -16.64 6.09
CA THR A 171 3.59 -16.15 5.08
C THR A 171 4.55 -17.23 4.59
N ASP A 172 4.99 -17.07 3.35
CA ASP A 172 6.00 -17.89 2.68
C ASP A 172 7.42 -17.32 2.87
N MET A 173 7.57 -16.39 3.81
CA MET A 173 8.78 -15.62 4.08
C MET A 173 9.85 -16.45 4.75
N VAL A 174 11.12 -16.19 4.40
CA VAL A 174 12.29 -16.86 4.98
C VAL A 174 12.92 -16.02 6.08
N GLU A 175 12.92 -14.68 5.94
CA GLU A 175 13.54 -13.77 6.89
C GLU A 175 12.67 -12.53 7.18
N ILE A 176 12.57 -12.15 8.46
CA ILE A 176 12.09 -10.83 8.86
C ILE A 176 13.11 -10.12 9.75
N SER A 177 13.31 -8.82 9.52
CA SER A 177 14.36 -8.05 10.18
C SER A 177 13.89 -6.67 10.66
N PHE A 178 14.18 -6.39 11.92
CA PHE A 178 13.93 -5.12 12.61
C PHE A 178 15.22 -4.61 13.26
N PRO A 179 16.09 -3.93 12.51
CA PRO A 179 17.39 -3.48 13.01
C PRO A 179 17.34 -2.38 14.06
N LYS A 180 16.22 -1.67 14.21
CA LYS A 180 16.09 -0.51 15.11
C LYS A 180 14.88 -0.59 16.05
N LEU A 181 14.12 -1.69 16.03
CA LEU A 181 12.86 -1.79 16.79
C LEU A 181 13.13 -1.89 18.28
N ARG A 182 12.49 -1.00 19.05
CA ARG A 182 12.66 -0.85 20.50
C ARG A 182 11.42 -1.25 21.28
N SER A 183 10.23 -1.03 20.74
CA SER A 183 8.97 -1.21 21.49
C SER A 183 7.81 -1.65 20.60
N VAL A 184 7.02 -2.59 21.14
CA VAL A 184 5.72 -3.06 20.63
C VAL A 184 4.84 -3.36 21.85
N PRO A 185 4.09 -2.38 22.38
CA PRO A 185 3.41 -2.53 23.66
C PRO A 185 2.08 -3.28 23.57
N GLY A 186 1.46 -3.39 22.38
CA GLY A 186 0.22 -4.14 22.18
C GLY A 186 0.44 -5.65 22.22
N GLY A 187 1.35 -6.13 21.37
CA GLY A 187 1.63 -7.55 21.26
C GLY A 187 2.45 -7.88 20.01
N PHE A 188 3.11 -9.03 20.05
CA PHE A 188 3.94 -9.51 18.95
C PHE A 188 3.54 -10.94 18.61
N THR A 189 2.84 -11.13 17.49
CA THR A 189 2.32 -12.42 17.05
C THR A 189 3.02 -12.88 15.79
N VAL A 190 3.59 -14.09 15.83
CA VAL A 190 4.13 -14.80 14.67
C VAL A 190 3.52 -16.20 14.66
N SER A 191 2.75 -16.53 13.63
CA SER A 191 1.99 -17.80 13.60
C SER A 191 1.88 -18.37 12.19
N ILE A 192 1.92 -19.69 12.02
CA ILE A 192 1.68 -20.35 10.73
C ILE A 192 2.64 -19.81 9.63
N ASN A 193 3.95 -19.81 9.87
CA ASN A 193 4.96 -19.35 8.88
C ASN A 193 5.97 -20.46 8.61
N ASP A 194 5.59 -21.46 7.81
CA ASP A 194 6.33 -22.73 7.66
C ASP A 194 7.73 -22.57 7.03
N LYS A 195 7.97 -21.46 6.33
CA LYS A 195 9.24 -21.15 5.66
C LYS A 195 10.14 -20.20 6.46
N LEU A 196 9.65 -19.61 7.56
CA LEU A 196 10.40 -18.61 8.32
C LEU A 196 11.56 -19.26 9.05
N ARG A 197 12.79 -18.84 8.72
CA ARG A 197 14.04 -19.38 9.29
C ARG A 197 14.78 -18.36 10.14
N SER A 198 14.64 -17.08 9.81
CA SER A 198 15.38 -15.99 10.45
C SER A 198 14.42 -14.92 10.95
N PHE A 199 14.56 -14.60 12.23
CA PHE A 199 13.84 -13.51 12.88
C PHE A 199 14.87 -12.64 13.60
N LEU A 200 15.14 -11.44 13.06
CA LEU A 200 16.25 -10.60 13.50
C LEU A 200 15.73 -9.34 14.22
N LEU A 201 16.00 -9.27 15.51
CA LEU A 201 15.91 -8.04 16.31
C LEU A 201 17.33 -7.59 16.62
N LYS A 202 17.79 -6.47 16.05
CA LYS A 202 19.07 -5.88 16.46
C LYS A 202 18.77 -4.75 17.43
N ARG A 203 19.39 -4.83 18.61
CA ARG A 203 19.35 -3.78 19.63
C ARG A 203 20.44 -2.76 19.35
#